data_AF-A0A848TPI7-F1
#
_entry.id   AF-A0A848TPI7-F1
#
_cell.length_a   1.000
_cell.length_b   1.000
_cell.length_c   1.000
_cell.angle_alpha   90.00
_cell.angle_beta   90.00
_cell.angle_gamma   90.00
#
_symmetry.space_group_name_H-M   'P 1'
#
loop_
_entity.id
_entity.type
_entity.pdbx_description
1 polymer ?
#
loop_
_entity_poly.entity_id
_entity_poly.type
_entity_poly.pdbx_seq_one_letter_code
_entity_poly.pdbx_strand_id
1 'polypeptide(L)'
;MMLTSRDILLFVIVFGLIAATGFLQSWNVALGILNMGLISAIMALGVNMQWGYAGLFNVGVMGFVALGGLGAVIVAMPPVGEAWAAGG
;
A
#
# COMPACT_ATOMS: atom_id res chain seq x y z
N MET A 1 -1.21 2.68 26.88
CA MET A 1 -1.13 3.89 26.04
C MET A 1 -2.09 4.91 26.63
N MET A 2 -1.61 6.02 27.19
CA MET A 2 -2.48 7.06 27.75
C MET A 2 -2.91 7.98 26.61
N LEU A 3 -4.22 8.12 26.38
CA LEU A 3 -4.76 9.10 25.43
C LEU A 3 -4.37 10.50 25.90
N THR A 4 -3.60 11.22 25.10
CA THR A 4 -3.27 12.61 25.39
C THR A 4 -4.46 13.49 25.02
N SER A 5 -4.58 14.67 25.65
CA SER A 5 -5.62 15.65 25.30
C SER A 5 -5.60 16.04 23.82
N ARG A 6 -4.40 16.00 23.20
CA ARG A 6 -4.22 16.25 21.77
C ARG A 6 -4.84 15.14 20.91
N ASP A 7 -4.64 13.88 21.27
CA ASP A 7 -5.20 12.75 20.51
C ASP A 7 -6.73 12.81 20.53
N ILE A 8 -7.32 13.08 21.70
CA ILE A 8 -8.76 13.24 21.87
C ILE A 8 -9.29 14.40 20.99
N LEU A 9 -8.59 15.54 20.99
CA LEU A 9 -8.96 16.68 20.15
C LEU A 9 -8.96 16.32 18.66
N LEU A 10 -7.95 15.58 18.19
CA LEU A 10 -7.86 15.16 16.79
C LEU A 10 -9.03 14.25 16.38
N PHE A 11 -9.43 13.29 17.23
CA PHE A 11 -10.60 12.45 16.96
C PHE A 11 -11.90 13.24 16.88
N VAL A 12 -12.11 14.20 17.81
CA VAL A 12 -13.29 15.06 17.82
C VAL A 12 -13.36 15.92 16.55
N ILE A 13 -12.24 16.50 16.12
CA ILE A 13 -12.18 17.30 14.90
C ILE A 13 -12.56 16.47 13.68
N VAL A 14 -12.00 15.26 13.53
CA VAL A 14 -12.31 14.37 12.40
C VAL A 14 -13.79 13.99 12.38
N PHE A 15 -14.36 13.63 13.54
CA PHE A 15 -15.79 13.30 13.64
C PHE A 15 -16.68 14.50 13.30
N GLY A 16 -16.28 15.70 13.74
CA GLY A 16 -16.94 16.95 13.39
C GLY A 16 -16.89 17.25 11.89
N LEU A 17 -15.75 17.01 11.23
CA LEU A 17 -15.61 17.18 9.79
C LEU A 17 -16.53 16.23 9.00
N ILE A 18 -16.62 14.96 9.40
CA ILE A 18 -17.51 13.97 8.78
C ILE A 18 -18.99 14.37 8.96
N ALA A 19 -19.37 14.80 10.16
CA ALA A 19 -20.73 15.30 10.42
C ALA A 19 -21.03 16.55 9.56
N ALA A 20 -20.10 17.51 9.50
CA ALA A 20 -20.23 18.69 8.67
C ALA A 20 -20.39 18.33 7.18
N THR A 21 -19.71 17.29 6.70
CA THR A 21 -19.90 16.80 5.31
C THR A 21 -21.32 16.26 5.09
N GLY A 22 -21.90 15.61 6.10
CA GLY A 22 -23.29 15.13 6.07
C GLY A 22 -24.30 16.27 5.95
N PHE A 23 -24.08 17.37 6.68
CA PHE A 23 -24.95 18.56 6.64
C PHE A 23 -24.74 19.45 5.41
N LEU A 24 -23.49 19.62 4.96
CA LEU A 24 -23.15 20.56 3.89
C LEU A 24 -23.24 19.95 2.48
N GLN A 25 -22.88 18.68 2.31
CA GLN A 25 -22.91 18.00 1.01
C GLN A 25 -24.05 17.01 0.92
N SER A 26 -23.97 15.91 1.67
CA SER A 26 -24.99 14.85 1.70
C SER A 26 -24.53 13.75 2.65
N TRP A 27 -25.49 13.13 3.33
CA TRP A 27 -25.25 11.94 4.12
C TRP A 27 -24.66 10.77 3.32
N ASN A 28 -24.99 10.64 2.02
CA ASN A 28 -24.42 9.59 1.18
C ASN A 28 -22.91 9.79 0.95
N VAL A 29 -22.49 11.05 0.76
CA VAL A 29 -21.06 11.39 0.61
C VAL A 29 -20.32 11.19 1.91
N ALA A 30 -20.89 11.65 3.03
CA ALA A 30 -20.28 11.49 4.36
C ALA A 30 -20.10 9.99 4.73
N LEU A 31 -21.12 9.16 4.48
CA LEU A 31 -21.05 7.72 4.68
C LEU A 31 -20.07 7.06 3.70
N GLY A 32 -19.95 7.55 2.47
CA GLY A 32 -18.94 7.10 1.51
C GLY A 32 -17.51 7.39 1.98
N ILE A 33 -17.25 8.59 2.51
CA ILE A 33 -15.96 8.97 3.10
C ILE A 33 -15.64 8.07 4.30
N LEU A 34 -16.61 7.85 5.18
CA LEU A 34 -16.46 6.96 6.33
C LEU A 34 -16.13 5.53 5.90
N ASN A 35 -16.87 5.00 4.91
CA ASN A 35 -16.67 3.66 4.38
C ASN A 35 -15.24 3.49 3.81
N MET A 36 -14.82 4.41 2.95
CA MET A 36 -13.47 4.40 2.37
C MET A 36 -12.37 4.55 3.43
N GLY A 37 -12.60 5.38 4.44
CA GLY A 37 -11.70 5.54 5.58
C GLY A 37 -11.54 4.26 6.40
N LEU A 38 -12.64 3.56 6.68
CA LEU A 38 -12.62 2.27 7.40
C LEU A 38 -11.89 1.18 6.59
N ILE A 39 -12.18 1.07 5.30
CA ILE A 39 -11.48 0.12 4.41
C ILE A 39 -9.98 0.44 4.42
N SER A 40 -9.60 1.71 4.29
CA SER A 40 -8.20 2.13 4.30
C SER A 40 -7.50 1.86 5.63
N ALA A 41 -8.19 2.05 6.75
CA ALA A 41 -7.66 1.73 8.08
C ALA A 41 -7.39 0.23 8.24
N ILE A 42 -8.31 -0.62 7.78
CA ILE A 42 -8.13 -2.08 7.81
C ILE A 42 -6.97 -2.50 6.89
N MET A 43 -6.89 -1.93 5.68
CA MET A 43 -5.76 -2.19 4.77
C MET A 43 -4.43 -1.78 5.40
N ALA A 44 -4.36 -0.58 5.99
CA ALA A 44 -3.15 -0.10 6.66
C ALA A 44 -2.77 -1.00 7.84
N LEU A 45 -3.73 -1.44 8.66
CA LEU A 45 -3.49 -2.41 9.74
C LEU A 45 -2.94 -3.73 9.19
N GLY A 46 -3.51 -4.26 8.11
CA GLY A 46 -3.03 -5.47 7.44
C GLY A 46 -1.60 -5.36 6.94
N VAL A 47 -1.26 -4.26 6.25
CA VAL A 47 0.11 -4.00 5.77
C VAL A 47 1.09 -3.83 6.93
N ASN A 48 0.71 -3.06 7.97
CA ASN A 48 1.56 -2.87 9.15
C ASN A 48 1.80 -4.19 9.91
N MET A 49 0.80 -5.08 9.99
CA MET A 49 0.97 -6.42 10.57
C MET A 49 1.85 -7.33 9.71
N GLN A 50 1.76 -7.23 8.38
CA GLN A 50 2.65 -7.96 7.47
C GLN A 50 4.12 -7.50 7.62
N TRP A 51 4.37 -6.22 7.90
CA TRP A 51 5.71 -5.70 8.18
C TRP A 51 6.20 -6.01 9.60
N GLY A 52 5.29 -5.96 10.59
CA GLY A 52 5.63 -6.14 12.01
C GLY A 52 5.79 -7.59 12.47
N TYR A 53 4.99 -8.52 11.96
CA TYR A 53 5.00 -9.94 12.39
C TYR A 53 5.32 -10.93 11.27
N ALA A 54 4.89 -10.67 10.04
CA ALA A 54 5.16 -11.58 8.94
C ALA A 54 6.57 -11.40 8.35
N GLY A 55 7.25 -10.26 8.56
CA GLY A 55 8.62 -10.04 8.12
C GLY A 55 8.87 -10.15 6.60
N LEU A 56 7.83 -10.27 5.77
CA LEU A 56 7.96 -10.86 4.43
C LEU A 56 7.20 -10.14 3.30
N PHE A 57 6.86 -8.87 3.44
CA PHE A 57 6.69 -8.06 2.22
C PHE A 57 8.05 -7.59 1.73
N ASN A 58 8.85 -8.53 1.20
CA ASN A 58 10.15 -8.22 0.63
C ASN A 58 10.10 -8.16 -0.89
N VAL A 59 9.37 -7.16 -1.41
CA VAL A 59 9.34 -6.85 -2.85
C VAL A 59 10.76 -6.58 -3.38
N GLY A 60 11.63 -5.99 -2.55
CA GLY A 60 13.03 -5.76 -2.90
C GLY A 60 13.79 -7.06 -3.20
N VAL A 61 13.76 -8.03 -2.28
CA VAL A 61 14.48 -9.31 -2.42
C VAL A 61 13.88 -10.15 -3.54
N MET A 62 12.56 -10.25 -3.67
CA MET A 62 11.96 -10.96 -4.82
C MET A 62 12.31 -10.28 -6.15
N GLY A 63 12.37 -8.94 -6.18
CA GLY A 63 12.82 -8.17 -7.33
C GLY A 63 14.29 -8.43 -7.68
N PHE A 64 15.18 -8.43 -6.70
CA PHE A 64 16.61 -8.72 -6.92
C PHE A 64 16.86 -10.19 -7.29
N VAL A 65 16.08 -11.14 -6.76
CA VAL A 65 16.13 -12.54 -7.17
C VAL A 65 15.69 -12.69 -8.63
N ALA A 66 14.62 -12.00 -9.04
CA ALA A 66 14.18 -11.99 -10.44
C ALA A 66 15.23 -11.37 -11.39
N LEU A 67 15.83 -10.25 -11.01
CA LEU A 67 16.93 -9.62 -11.77
C LEU A 67 18.17 -10.52 -11.85
N GLY A 68 18.53 -11.17 -10.74
CA GLY A 68 19.65 -12.13 -10.70
C GLY A 68 19.39 -13.35 -11.58
N GLY A 69 18.15 -13.87 -11.58
CA GLY A 69 17.72 -14.95 -12.46
C GLY A 69 17.80 -14.57 -13.94
N LEU A 70 17.34 -13.38 -14.30
CA LEU A 70 17.46 -12.85 -15.67
C LEU A 70 18.94 -12.74 -16.09
N GLY A 71 19.79 -12.18 -15.23
CA GLY A 71 21.23 -12.05 -15.49
C GLY A 71 21.91 -13.40 -15.74
N ALA A 72 21.57 -14.42 -14.94
CA ALA A 72 22.10 -15.77 -15.14
C ALA A 72 21.69 -16.37 -16.50
N VAL A 73 20.44 -16.15 -16.93
CA VAL A 73 19.96 -16.61 -18.25
C VAL A 73 20.69 -15.91 -19.40
N ILE A 74 20.86 -14.58 -19.32
CA ILE A 74 21.57 -13.79 -20.34
C ILE A 74 23.03 -14.24 -20.50
N VAL A 75 23.71 -14.58 -19.41
CA VAL A 75 25.13 -14.98 -19.44
C VAL A 75 25.33 -16.44 -19.85
N ALA A 76 24.43 -17.34 -19.45
CA ALA A 76 24.64 -18.78 -19.62
C ALA A 76 24.07 -19.36 -20.92
N MET A 77 23.08 -18.72 -21.54
CA MET A 77 22.51 -19.25 -22.79
C MET A 77 23.40 -18.94 -24.00
N PRO A 78 23.56 -19.91 -24.92
CA PRO A 78 24.24 -19.65 -26.19
C PRO A 78 23.49 -18.52 -26.92
N PRO A 79 24.21 -17.56 -27.51
CA PRO A 79 23.59 -16.41 -28.17
C PRO A 79 22.73 -16.88 -29.34
N VAL A 80 21.44 -16.53 -29.29
CA VAL A 80 20.50 -16.82 -30.37
C VAL A 80 20.67 -15.74 -31.43
N GLY A 81 21.28 -16.09 -32.57
CA GLY A 81 21.61 -15.13 -33.64
C GLY A 81 20.41 -14.34 -34.17
N GLU A 82 19.21 -14.93 -34.15
CA GLU A 82 17.96 -14.27 -34.55
C GLU A 82 17.54 -13.15 -33.57
N ALA A 83 17.72 -13.35 -32.26
CA ALA A 83 17.43 -12.33 -31.25
C ALA A 83 18.44 -11.17 -31.31
N TRP A 84 19.70 -11.49 -31.63
CA TRP A 84 20.75 -10.48 -31.83
C TRP A 84 20.51 -9.62 -33.08
N ALA A 85 20.02 -10.22 -34.17
CA ALA A 85 19.61 -9.49 -35.37
C ALA A 85 18.37 -8.59 -35.13
N ALA A 86 17.51 -8.97 -34.19
CA ALA A 86 16.36 -8.17 -33.75
C ALA A 86 16.73 -7.05 -32.75
N GLY A 87 17.97 -7.02 -32.24
CA GLY A 87 18.44 -6.01 -31.28
C GLY A 87 18.17 -6.32 -29.82
N GLY A 88 17.71 -7.55 -29.51
CA GLY A 88 17.25 -7.97 -28.18
C GLY A 88 15.94 -8.73 -28.25
#